data_AF-A0A1X9MB50-F1
#
_entry.id   AF-A0A1X9MB50-F1
#
_cell.length_a   1.000
_cell.length_b   1.000
_cell.length_c   1.000
_cell.angle_alpha   90.00
_cell.angle_beta   90.00
_cell.angle_gamma   90.00
#
_symmetry.space_group_name_H-M   'P 1'
#
loop_
_entity.id
_entity.type
_entity.pdbx_description
1 polymer ?
#
loop_
_entity_poly.entity_id
_entity_poly.type
_entity_poly.pdbx_seq_one_letter_code
_entity_poly.pdbx_strand_id
1 'polypeptide(L)'
;MPKVKKGNRILNVEDDRVESYLKQGYDEIGDSGEVLKHATGGKSVPVGEYNKLLKELEELKSGTSQEEIEVLKKENTALKGKITKLEKAAKEAE
;
A
#
# COMPACT_ATOMS: atom_id res chain seq x y z
N MET A 1 17.46 7.26 -18.91
CA MET A 1 16.73 8.55 -18.89
C MET A 1 15.26 8.27 -18.62
N PRO A 2 14.74 8.67 -17.45
CA PRO A 2 13.35 8.50 -17.09
C PRO A 2 12.42 9.28 -18.01
N LYS A 3 11.22 8.74 -18.17
CA LYS A 3 10.14 9.37 -18.94
C LYS A 3 9.13 9.95 -17.97
N VAL A 4 8.69 11.18 -18.23
CA VAL A 4 7.63 11.84 -17.45
C VAL A 4 6.47 12.23 -18.37
N LYS A 5 5.24 12.07 -17.90
CA LYS A 5 4.01 12.25 -18.69
C LYS A 5 3.01 13.17 -18.01
N LYS A 6 2.44 14.11 -18.75
CA LYS A 6 1.29 14.93 -18.34
C LYS A 6 0.30 15.05 -19.50
N GLY A 7 -0.84 14.38 -19.39
CA GLY A 7 -1.79 14.23 -20.50
C GLY A 7 -1.13 13.54 -21.70
N ASN A 8 -1.13 14.20 -22.87
CA ASN A 8 -0.51 13.70 -24.10
C ASN A 8 0.98 14.07 -24.23
N ARG A 9 1.54 14.82 -23.27
CA ARG A 9 2.93 15.25 -23.30
C ARG A 9 3.81 14.22 -22.60
N ILE A 10 4.81 13.69 -23.29
CA ILE A 10 5.84 12.80 -22.75
C ILE A 10 7.21 13.45 -22.95
N LEU A 11 8.03 13.48 -21.92
CA LEU A 11 9.39 14.03 -21.94
C LEU A 11 10.38 13.01 -21.41
N ASN A 12 11.53 12.90 -22.06
CA ASN A 12 12.71 12.25 -21.50
C ASN A 12 13.45 13.29 -20.66
N VAL A 13 13.71 12.99 -19.40
CA VAL A 13 14.39 13.90 -18.48
C VAL A 13 15.55 13.19 -17.81
N GLU A 14 16.48 13.96 -17.26
CA GLU A 14 17.53 13.45 -16.37
C GLU A 14 16.94 13.08 -15.01
N ASP A 15 17.57 12.14 -14.31
CA ASP A 15 17.08 11.60 -13.03
C ASP A 15 16.90 12.69 -11.95
N ASP A 16 17.82 13.66 -11.91
CA ASP A 16 17.80 14.80 -10.98
C ASP A 16 16.61 15.75 -11.21
N ARG A 17 16.02 15.74 -12.40
CA ARG A 17 14.89 16.62 -12.76
C ARG A 17 13.53 15.98 -12.51
N VAL A 18 13.47 14.67 -12.32
CA VAL A 18 12.19 13.94 -12.15
C VAL A 18 11.34 14.57 -11.05
N GLU A 19 11.91 14.85 -9.88
CA GLU A 19 11.17 15.44 -8.76
C GLU A 19 10.53 16.79 -9.09
N SER A 20 11.21 17.63 -9.86
CA SER A 20 10.68 18.92 -10.31
C SER A 20 9.46 18.72 -11.21
N TYR A 21 9.51 17.73 -12.10
CA TYR A 21 8.38 17.40 -12.97
C TYR A 21 7.21 16.75 -12.20
N LEU A 22 7.48 15.93 -11.19
CA LEU A 22 6.44 15.38 -10.31
C LEU A 22 5.66 16.50 -9.60
N LYS A 23 6.35 17.54 -9.12
CA LYS A 23 5.72 18.73 -8.50
C LYS A 23 4.88 19.55 -9.48
N GLN A 24 5.22 19.51 -10.77
CA GLN A 24 4.49 20.22 -11.84
C GLN A 24 3.29 19.45 -12.38
N GLY A 25 3.02 18.23 -11.91
CA GLY A 25 1.88 17.43 -12.36
C GLY A 25 2.19 16.36 -13.40
N TYR A 26 3.47 16.06 -13.62
CA TYR A 26 3.86 14.93 -14.46
C TYR A 26 3.95 13.65 -13.63
N ASP A 27 3.56 12.53 -14.21
CA ASP A 27 3.81 11.20 -13.66
C ASP A 27 5.08 10.65 -14.28
N GLU A 28 5.90 9.95 -13.49
CA GLU A 28 7.01 9.16 -14.02
C GLU A 28 6.44 7.87 -14.63
N ILE A 29 6.79 7.58 -15.88
CA ILE A 29 6.31 6.40 -16.62
C ILE A 29 7.46 5.50 -17.03
N GLY A 30 7.20 4.19 -17.05
CA GLY A 30 8.12 3.18 -17.57
C GLY A 30 8.05 3.07 -19.10
N ASP A 31 8.81 2.13 -19.65
CA ASP A 31 8.93 1.95 -21.10
C ASP A 31 7.65 1.42 -21.75
N SER A 32 6.82 0.67 -21.01
CA SER A 32 5.49 0.24 -21.46
C SER A 32 4.38 1.26 -21.17
N GLY A 33 4.71 2.43 -20.60
CA GLY A 33 3.77 3.51 -20.32
C GLY A 33 2.98 3.36 -19.01
N GLU A 34 3.34 2.38 -18.19
CA GLU A 34 2.89 2.24 -16.81
C GLU A 34 3.41 3.39 -15.95
N VAL A 35 2.61 3.83 -14.97
CA VAL A 35 3.03 4.90 -14.04
C VAL A 35 3.87 4.28 -12.92
N LEU A 36 5.14 4.67 -12.86
CA LEU A 36 6.09 4.25 -11.81
C LEU A 36 5.98 5.15 -10.57
N LYS A 37 5.81 6.47 -10.77
CA LYS A 37 5.57 7.43 -9.68
C LYS A 37 4.50 8.43 -10.08
N HIS A 38 3.54 8.64 -9.18
CA HIS A 38 2.51 9.65 -9.37
C HIS A 38 3.04 11.05 -9.09
N ALA A 39 2.50 12.03 -9.83
CA ALA A 39 2.73 13.44 -9.58
C ALA A 39 2.39 13.81 -8.13
N THR A 40 3.26 14.60 -7.51
CA THR A 40 3.12 15.07 -6.12
C THR A 40 2.47 16.44 -6.03
N GLY A 41 2.40 17.18 -7.14
CA GLY A 41 1.78 18.50 -7.22
C GLY A 41 1.26 18.79 -8.63
N GLY A 42 0.73 19.99 -8.86
CA GLY A 42 0.33 20.45 -10.20
C GLY A 42 -0.88 19.73 -10.85
N LYS A 43 -1.49 18.77 -10.15
CA LYS A 43 -2.79 18.18 -10.46
C LYS A 43 -3.84 18.71 -9.48
N SER A 44 -5.02 19.04 -9.98
CA SER A 44 -6.15 19.42 -9.14
C SER A 44 -6.96 18.17 -8.79
N VAL A 45 -7.18 17.94 -7.49
CA VAL A 45 -8.04 16.87 -7.00
C VAL A 45 -9.34 17.50 -6.49
N PRO A 46 -10.53 17.05 -6.95
CA PRO A 46 -11.79 17.52 -6.41
C PRO A 46 -11.89 17.21 -4.91
N VAL A 47 -12.30 18.20 -4.11
CA VAL A 47 -12.39 18.06 -2.64
C VAL A 47 -13.31 16.91 -2.24
N GLY A 48 -14.40 16.68 -2.97
CA GLY A 48 -15.32 15.57 -2.71
C GLY A 48 -14.67 14.20 -2.83
N GLU A 49 -13.85 13.99 -3.86
CA GLU A 49 -13.12 12.71 -4.06
C GLU A 49 -12.02 12.53 -3.02
N TYR A 50 -11.31 13.61 -2.67
CA TYR A 50 -10.33 13.57 -1.58
C TYR A 50 -10.97 13.19 -0.25
N ASN A 51 -12.14 13.75 0.07
CA ASN A 51 -12.86 13.43 1.29
C ASN A 51 -13.38 11.98 1.33
N LYS A 52 -13.79 11.42 0.18
CA LYS A 52 -14.15 10.00 0.09
C LYS A 52 -12.95 9.10 0.40
N LEU A 53 -11.80 9.38 -0.21
CA LEU A 53 -10.54 8.67 0.04
C LEU A 53 -10.12 8.75 1.52
N LEU A 54 -10.26 9.92 2.15
CA LEU A 54 -9.99 10.07 3.57
C LEU A 54 -10.92 9.21 4.43
N LYS A 55 -12.22 9.19 4.10
CA LYS A 55 -13.20 8.38 4.81
C LYS A 55 -12.93 6.88 4.65
N GLU A 56 -12.63 6.41 3.44
CA GLU A 56 -12.26 5.02 3.19
C GLU A 56 -10.96 4.63 3.93
N LEU A 57 -9.98 5.52 3.98
CA LEU A 57 -8.77 5.31 4.77
C LEU A 57 -9.05 5.23 6.27
N GLU A 58 -9.95 6.08 6.77
CA GLU A 58 -10.36 6.05 8.17
C GLU A 58 -11.14 4.78 8.50
N GLU A 59 -12.07 4.37 7.64
CA GLU A 59 -12.81 3.11 7.76
C GLU A 59 -11.88 1.89 7.69
N LEU A 60 -10.89 1.89 6.80
CA LEU A 60 -9.92 0.79 6.70
C LEU A 60 -8.97 0.73 7.91
N LYS A 61 -8.66 1.88 8.51
CA LYS A 61 -7.80 1.95 9.71
C LYS A 61 -8.57 1.66 11.01
N SER A 62 -9.82 2.08 11.09
CA SER A 62 -10.68 1.89 12.27
C SER A 62 -11.41 0.55 12.26
N GLY A 63 -11.74 0.04 11.08
CA GLY A 63 -12.38 -1.24 10.87
C GLY A 63 -11.37 -2.38 10.93
N THR A 64 -11.51 -3.20 11.97
CA THR A 64 -11.15 -4.63 12.03
C THR A 64 -9.68 -5.02 11.94
N SER A 65 -8.83 -4.42 11.10
CA SER A 65 -7.54 -5.05 10.80
C SER A 65 -6.62 -5.16 12.03
N GLN A 66 -6.43 -4.12 12.84
CA GLN A 66 -5.45 -4.20 13.92
C GLN A 66 -5.93 -5.01 15.13
N GLU A 67 -7.14 -4.75 15.61
CA GLU A 67 -7.71 -5.43 16.78
C GLU A 67 -8.01 -6.91 16.48
N GLU A 68 -8.57 -7.22 15.31
CA GLU A 68 -8.84 -8.60 14.90
C GLU A 68 -7.53 -9.35 14.61
N ILE A 69 -6.51 -8.72 14.02
CA ILE A 69 -5.18 -9.32 13.88
C ILE A 69 -4.56 -9.64 15.25
N GLU A 70 -4.70 -8.75 16.24
CA GLU A 70 -4.19 -9.04 17.58
C GLU A 70 -4.93 -10.18 18.28
N VAL A 71 -6.25 -10.22 18.18
CA VAL A 71 -7.07 -11.31 18.73
C VAL A 71 -6.73 -12.64 18.05
N LEU A 72 -6.71 -12.67 16.71
CA LEU A 72 -6.38 -13.86 15.93
C LEU A 72 -4.93 -14.34 16.16
N LYS A 73 -3.99 -13.42 16.42
CA LYS A 73 -2.61 -13.78 16.84
C LYS A 73 -2.60 -14.44 18.21
N LYS A 74 -3.31 -13.88 19.20
CA LYS A 74 -3.41 -14.46 20.55
C LYS A 74 -4.03 -15.85 20.49
N GLU A 75 -5.14 -16.02 19.77
CA GLU A 75 -5.79 -17.33 19.60
C GLU A 75 -4.86 -18.34 18.89
N ASN A 76 -4.16 -17.93 17.83
CA ASN A 76 -3.19 -18.81 17.15
C ASN A 76 -2.07 -19.29 18.09
N THR A 77 -1.52 -18.42 18.94
CA THR A 77 -0.49 -18.83 19.90
C THR A 77 -1.03 -19.81 20.95
N ALA A 78 -2.24 -19.58 21.44
CA ALA A 78 -2.90 -20.46 22.40
C ALA A 78 -3.22 -21.84 21.80
N LEU A 79 -3.74 -21.87 20.56
CA LEU A 79 -4.03 -23.11 19.83
C LEU A 79 -2.75 -23.90 19.53
N LYS A 80 -1.68 -23.25 19.06
CA LYS A 80 -0.37 -23.91 18.86
C LYS A 80 0.18 -24.50 20.17
N GLY A 81 0.03 -23.79 21.28
CA GLY A 81 0.42 -24.30 22.60
C GLY A 81 -0.39 -25.52 23.05
N LYS A 82 -1.67 -25.60 22.70
CA LYS A 82 -2.51 -26.77 22.98
C LYS A 82 -2.16 -27.95 22.06
N ILE A 83 -1.97 -27.71 20.77
CA ILE A 83 -1.60 -28.72 19.78
C ILE A 83 -0.28 -29.40 20.18
N THR A 84 0.75 -28.63 20.49
CA THR A 84 2.06 -29.18 20.91
C THR A 84 2.00 -30.02 22.19
N LYS A 85 1.12 -29.68 23.13
CA LYS A 85 0.89 -30.49 24.34
C LYS A 85 0.15 -31.79 24.02
N LEU A 86 -0.88 -31.72 23.16
CA LEU A 86 -1.63 -32.90 22.73
C LEU A 86 -0.78 -33.85 21.88
N GLU A 87 0.09 -33.32 21.00
CA GLU A 87 1.04 -34.12 20.21
C GLU A 87 2.07 -34.84 21.09
N LYS A 88 2.55 -34.20 22.17
CA LYS A 88 3.42 -34.86 23.14
C LYS A 88 2.70 -35.95 23.91
N ALA A 89 1.49 -35.66 24.41
CA ALA A 89 0.69 -36.64 25.14
C ALA A 89 0.30 -37.84 24.27
N ALA A 90 0.02 -37.63 22.97
CA ALA A 90 -0.27 -38.69 22.02
C ALA A 90 0.97 -39.58 21.74
N LYS A 91 2.17 -38.99 21.68
CA LYS A 91 3.43 -39.74 21.52
C LYS A 91 3.87 -40.52 22.76
N GLU A 92 3.47 -40.10 23.94
CA GLU A 92 3.79 -40.80 25.20
C GLU A 92 2.79 -41.93 25.51
N ALA A 93 1.65 -41.96 24.81
CA ALA A 93 0.60 -42.98 24.95
C ALA A 93 0.69 -44.11 23.89
N GLU A 94 1.61 -44.01 22.95
CA GLU A 94 1.92 -45.00 21.89
C GLU A 94 3.20 -45.78 22.24
#